data_AF-A0A2V2WRL8-F1
#
_entry.id   AF-A0A2V2WRL8-F1
#
_cell.length_a   1.000
_cell.length_b   1.000
_cell.length_c   1.000
_cell.angle_alpha   90.00
_cell.angle_beta   90.00
_cell.angle_gamma   90.00
#
_symmetry.space_group_name_H-M   'P 1'
#
loop_
_entity.id
_entity.type
_entity.pdbx_description
1 polymer ?
#
loop_
_entity_poly.entity_id
_entity_poly.type
_entity_poly.pdbx_seq_one_letter_code
_entity_poly.pdbx_strand_id
1 'polypeptide(L)'
;MGESSIAKVVKDLSRRGVRGCIVYDAAEPDNLLSTCLPPLEWGMLVVTPPEKKIYGHWASGRRAARIVMDCPDESDAEAMCAWMKRDQPVQQQAECWGEVRGQMDAAGPLLRDIFGKRHCTARIEKCHSVGAGTNSSRSRCYFGFGISKTWDDNTALECVAKIVRVRGERNGESPFNAPISAHLGSKILCSLAKLMRPNDLILIVWRLKDYLISENFGKCSVFAFLNGVFLAAIRRKLKELRPPTRRLPHRCALEVYSQERPTRHYFLPPLEHVSERIDVERGVLYITEVEGFPLEDAFSS
;
A
#
# COMPACT_ATOMS: atom_id res chain seq x y z
N MET A 1 -27.54 16.77 15.50
CA MET A 1 -27.58 16.15 16.85
C MET A 1 -26.28 16.47 17.56
N GLY A 2 -26.30 16.96 18.80
CA GLY A 2 -25.06 17.20 19.56
C GLY A 2 -24.46 15.92 20.13
N GLU A 3 -23.16 15.92 20.43
CA GLU A 3 -22.39 14.75 20.92
C GLU A 3 -23.04 14.04 22.13
N SER A 4 -23.60 14.82 23.06
CA SER A 4 -24.31 14.31 24.24
C SER A 4 -25.54 13.45 23.91
N SER A 5 -26.17 13.69 22.75
CA SER A 5 -27.30 12.90 22.25
C SER A 5 -26.85 11.54 21.72
N ILE A 6 -25.74 11.48 20.99
CA ILE A 6 -25.22 10.24 20.39
C ILE A 6 -24.71 9.30 21.48
N ALA A 7 -23.96 9.82 22.46
CA ALA A 7 -23.45 9.01 23.57
C ALA A 7 -24.58 8.37 24.40
N LYS A 8 -25.72 9.05 24.56
CA LYS A 8 -26.90 8.49 25.24
C LYS A 8 -27.54 7.35 24.45
N VAL A 9 -27.69 7.51 23.13
CA VAL A 9 -28.27 6.47 22.26
C VAL A 9 -27.40 5.21 22.27
N VAL A 10 -26.08 5.36 22.11
CA VAL A 10 -25.14 4.22 22.13
C VAL A 10 -25.17 3.49 23.48
N LYS A 11 -25.25 4.22 24.61
CA LYS A 11 -25.38 3.61 25.93
C LYS A 11 -26.68 2.84 26.10
N ASP A 12 -27.80 3.37 25.58
CA ASP A 12 -29.10 2.68 25.66
C ASP A 12 -29.10 1.38 24.83
N LEU A 13 -28.51 1.42 23.63
CA LEU A 13 -28.36 0.23 22.79
C LEU A 13 -27.48 -0.84 23.45
N SER A 14 -26.34 -0.46 24.03
CA SER A 14 -25.48 -1.39 24.79
C SER A 14 -26.23 -2.00 25.98
N ARG A 15 -27.01 -1.22 26.73
CA ARG A 15 -27.84 -1.74 27.84
C ARG A 15 -28.88 -2.77 27.39
N ARG A 16 -29.32 -2.70 26.14
CA ARG A 16 -30.23 -3.67 25.53
C ARG A 16 -29.51 -4.89 24.93
N GLY A 17 -28.20 -5.01 25.15
CA GLY A 17 -27.37 -6.11 24.64
C GLY A 17 -26.97 -5.97 23.16
N VAL A 18 -27.26 -4.82 22.54
CA VAL A 18 -26.83 -4.56 21.15
C VAL A 18 -25.32 -4.32 21.17
N ARG A 19 -24.59 -5.04 20.31
CA ARG A 19 -23.17 -4.83 20.06
C ARG A 19 -23.00 -4.09 18.74
N GLY A 20 -21.98 -3.25 18.64
CA GLY A 20 -21.72 -2.49 17.43
C GLY A 20 -20.34 -1.85 17.42
N CYS A 21 -20.02 -1.22 16.29
CA CYS A 21 -18.81 -0.44 16.09
C CYS A 21 -19.20 1.02 15.78
N ILE A 22 -18.49 1.97 16.38
CA ILE A 22 -18.60 3.39 16.06
C ILE A 22 -17.51 3.73 15.04
N VAL A 23 -17.89 4.22 13.86
CA VAL A 23 -16.93 4.81 12.92
C VAL A 23 -16.91 6.32 13.17
N TYR A 24 -15.77 6.87 13.55
CA TYR A 24 -15.58 8.28 13.85
C TYR A 24 -14.56 8.91 12.91
N ASP A 25 -15.00 9.85 12.09
CA ASP A 25 -14.14 10.60 11.17
C ASP A 25 -13.65 11.89 11.83
N ALA A 26 -12.38 11.91 12.26
CA ALA A 26 -11.75 13.11 12.77
C ALA A 26 -11.12 13.88 11.59
N ALA A 27 -11.93 14.78 11.03
CA ALA A 27 -11.55 15.56 9.86
C ALA A 27 -10.44 16.61 10.11
N GLU A 28 -10.16 17.01 11.36
CA GLU A 28 -9.22 18.08 11.69
C GLU A 28 -8.30 17.73 12.88
N PRO A 29 -7.07 18.28 12.94
CA PRO A 29 -6.10 18.06 14.02
C PRO A 29 -6.63 18.45 15.41
N ASP A 30 -7.63 19.34 15.47
CA ASP A 30 -8.25 19.82 16.69
C ASP A 30 -9.50 19.01 17.08
N ASN A 31 -9.89 18.01 16.29
CA ASN A 31 -11.00 17.10 16.61
C ASN A 31 -10.55 16.09 17.69
N LEU A 32 -10.49 16.61 18.92
CA LEU A 32 -10.44 15.81 20.13
C LEU A 32 -11.53 14.74 20.04
N LEU A 33 -11.16 13.47 20.21
CA LEU A 33 -12.13 12.43 20.52
C LEU A 33 -12.95 12.94 21.69
N SER A 34 -14.25 13.12 21.49
CA SER A 34 -15.18 13.44 22.58
C SER A 34 -14.87 12.49 23.74
N THR A 35 -14.69 13.02 24.94
CA THR A 35 -14.27 12.26 26.14
C THR A 35 -15.18 11.08 26.48
N CYS A 36 -16.34 10.99 25.81
CA CYS A 36 -17.26 9.86 25.84
C CYS A 36 -16.81 8.73 24.91
N LEU A 37 -15.76 8.01 25.31
CA LEU A 37 -15.38 6.73 24.70
C LEU A 37 -16.57 5.75 24.71
N PRO A 38 -16.66 4.82 23.74
CA PRO A 38 -17.78 3.89 23.65
C PRO A 38 -17.98 3.09 24.95
N PRO A 39 -19.20 2.56 25.17
CA PRO A 39 -19.42 1.52 26.18
C PRO A 39 -18.37 0.40 26.07
N LEU A 40 -18.09 -0.28 27.19
CA LEU A 40 -17.06 -1.34 27.26
C LEU A 40 -17.21 -2.43 26.17
N GLU A 41 -18.42 -2.62 25.67
CA GLU A 41 -18.82 -3.69 24.74
C GLU A 41 -18.80 -3.26 23.26
N TRP A 42 -18.58 -1.97 22.97
CA TRP A 42 -18.58 -1.44 21.60
C TRP A 42 -17.16 -1.11 21.14
N GLY A 43 -16.85 -1.46 19.89
CA GLY A 43 -15.61 -1.05 19.22
C GLY A 43 -15.71 0.38 18.69
N MET A 44 -14.57 1.02 18.45
CA MET A 44 -14.50 2.30 17.75
C MET A 44 -13.40 2.25 16.69
N LEU A 45 -13.80 2.42 15.43
CA LEU A 45 -12.91 2.67 14.31
C LEU A 45 -12.76 4.18 14.17
N VAL A 46 -11.55 4.68 14.31
CA VAL A 46 -11.27 6.11 14.11
C VAL A 46 -10.61 6.30 12.76
N VAL A 47 -11.26 7.12 11.92
CA VAL A 47 -10.77 7.52 10.61
C VAL A 47 -10.07 8.85 10.80
N THR A 48 -8.75 8.86 10.64
CA THR A 48 -7.98 10.11 10.60
C THR A 48 -6.90 10.09 9.54
N PRO A 49 -6.46 11.29 9.13
CA PRO A 49 -5.18 11.42 8.45
C PRO A 49 -4.06 10.73 9.25
N PRO A 50 -3.08 10.12 8.57
CA PRO A 50 -1.97 9.42 9.22
C PRO A 50 -0.92 10.43 9.73
N GLU A 51 -1.28 11.22 10.75
CA GLU A 51 -0.40 12.22 11.38
C GLU A 51 -0.05 11.87 12.83
N LYS A 52 1.22 12.01 13.20
CA LYS A 52 1.69 11.69 14.55
C LYS A 52 1.10 12.60 15.64
N LYS A 53 0.79 13.87 15.33
CA LYS A 53 0.17 14.78 16.30
C LYS A 53 -1.15 14.21 16.82
N ILE A 54 -1.96 13.67 15.91
CA ILE A 54 -3.21 12.98 16.22
C ILE A 54 -2.93 11.74 17.09
N TYR A 55 -1.93 10.92 16.73
CA TYR A 55 -1.55 9.72 17.48
C TYR A 55 -1.05 10.01 18.91
N GLY A 56 -0.17 11.00 19.08
CA GLY A 56 0.44 11.33 20.38
C GLY A 56 -0.58 11.76 21.42
N HIS A 57 -1.59 12.53 21.00
CA HIS A 57 -2.69 12.91 21.86
C HIS A 57 -3.55 11.70 22.28
N TRP A 58 -3.83 10.77 21.37
CA TRP A 58 -4.68 9.63 21.70
C TRP A 58 -3.99 8.54 22.49
N ALA A 59 -2.70 8.29 22.24
CA ALA A 59 -1.91 7.34 23.02
C ALA A 59 -1.90 7.68 24.52
N SER A 60 -2.06 8.97 24.86
CA SER A 60 -2.15 9.45 26.25
C SER A 60 -3.54 9.27 26.90
N GLY A 61 -4.56 8.88 26.14
CA GLY A 61 -5.94 8.73 26.62
C GLY A 61 -6.17 7.47 27.46
N ARG A 62 -7.00 7.58 28.51
CA ARG A 62 -7.30 6.50 29.49
C ARG A 62 -7.81 5.17 28.91
N ARG A 63 -8.19 5.10 27.62
CA ARG A 63 -8.52 3.84 26.91
C ARG A 63 -7.92 3.75 25.50
N ALA A 64 -6.75 4.36 25.28
CA ALA A 64 -6.05 4.33 23.99
C ALA A 64 -5.89 2.92 23.39
N ALA A 65 -5.68 1.92 24.26
CA ALA A 65 -5.59 0.50 23.86
C ALA A 65 -6.83 -0.05 23.15
N ARG A 66 -7.97 0.66 23.19
CA ARG A 66 -9.24 0.27 22.53
C ARG A 66 -9.46 0.93 21.18
N ILE A 67 -8.62 1.90 20.82
CA ILE A 67 -8.68 2.57 19.52
C ILE A 67 -7.84 1.73 18.57
N VAL A 68 -8.51 1.07 17.62
CA VAL A 68 -7.84 0.41 16.50
C VAL A 68 -7.66 1.46 15.41
N MET A 69 -6.40 1.82 15.17
CA MET A 69 -6.00 2.69 14.08
C MET A 69 -5.57 1.80 12.92
N ASP A 70 -6.55 1.41 12.12
CA ASP A 70 -6.30 0.69 10.88
C ASP A 70 -7.20 1.25 9.78
N CYS A 71 -6.77 1.07 8.53
CA CYS A 71 -7.65 1.30 7.41
C CYS A 71 -8.59 0.08 7.27
N PRO A 72 -9.85 0.25 6.83
CA PRO A 72 -10.71 -0.88 6.48
C PRO A 72 -10.00 -1.78 5.47
N ASP A 73 -10.10 -3.09 5.67
CA ASP A 73 -9.77 -4.05 4.62
C ASP A 73 -10.90 -4.13 3.58
N GLU A 74 -10.75 -4.98 2.56
CA GLU A 74 -11.77 -5.16 1.53
C GLU A 74 -13.10 -5.67 2.11
N SER A 75 -13.04 -6.58 3.08
CA SER A 75 -14.24 -7.17 3.70
C SER A 75 -14.97 -6.14 4.56
N ASP A 76 -14.23 -5.29 5.27
CA ASP A 76 -14.79 -4.16 6.02
C ASP A 76 -15.52 -3.18 5.08
N ALA A 77 -14.88 -2.79 3.98
CA ALA A 77 -15.45 -1.86 3.01
C ALA A 77 -16.67 -2.45 2.28
N GLU A 78 -16.64 -3.74 1.94
CA GLU A 78 -17.76 -4.47 1.36
C GLU A 78 -18.96 -4.52 2.33
N ALA A 79 -18.71 -4.83 3.61
CA ALA A 79 -19.73 -4.82 4.64
C ALA A 79 -20.35 -3.43 4.84
N MET A 80 -19.54 -2.37 4.76
CA MET A 80 -20.03 -0.99 4.80
C MET A 80 -20.91 -0.67 3.59
N CYS A 81 -20.54 -1.10 2.38
CA CYS A 81 -21.36 -0.95 1.17
C CYS A 81 -22.71 -1.65 1.32
N ALA A 82 -22.70 -2.91 1.77
CA ALA A 82 -23.91 -3.68 2.03
C ALA A 82 -24.80 -2.99 3.06
N TRP A 83 -24.22 -2.46 4.14
CA TRP A 83 -24.96 -1.74 5.17
C TRP A 83 -25.54 -0.40 4.69
N MET A 84 -24.77 0.39 3.93
CA MET A 84 -25.22 1.66 3.34
C MET A 84 -26.37 1.47 2.35
N LYS A 85 -26.40 0.33 1.68
CA LYS A 85 -27.40 -0.05 0.68
C LYS A 85 -28.34 -1.15 1.17
N ARG A 86 -28.49 -1.32 2.50
CA ARG A 86 -29.26 -2.42 3.12
C ARG A 86 -30.72 -2.48 2.70
N ASP A 87 -31.32 -1.34 2.38
CA ASP A 87 -32.71 -1.21 1.96
C ASP A 87 -32.86 -1.27 0.42
N GLN A 88 -31.76 -1.50 -0.30
CA GLN A 88 -31.70 -1.54 -1.76
C GLN A 88 -31.46 -2.97 -2.28
N PRO A 89 -31.83 -3.26 -3.55
CA PRO A 89 -31.57 -4.55 -4.17
C PRO A 89 -30.07 -4.92 -4.18
N VAL A 90 -29.80 -6.23 -4.18
CA VAL A 90 -28.42 -6.79 -4.21
C VAL A 90 -27.58 -6.19 -5.34
N GLN A 91 -28.18 -5.90 -6.49
CA GLN A 91 -27.48 -5.25 -7.60
C GLN A 91 -26.89 -3.88 -7.23
N GLN A 92 -27.63 -3.04 -6.51
CA GLN A 92 -27.11 -1.73 -6.06
C GLN A 92 -26.04 -1.88 -4.96
N GLN A 93 -26.09 -2.95 -4.17
CA GLN A 93 -25.04 -3.26 -3.20
C GLN A 93 -23.75 -3.64 -3.94
N ALA A 94 -23.86 -4.46 -4.99
CA ALA A 94 -22.73 -4.84 -5.84
C ALA A 94 -22.15 -3.65 -6.62
N GLU A 95 -22.99 -2.75 -7.15
CA GLU A 95 -22.54 -1.50 -7.79
C GLU A 95 -21.79 -0.60 -6.80
N CYS A 96 -22.31 -0.43 -5.59
CA CYS A 96 -21.64 0.31 -4.53
C CYS A 96 -20.27 -0.31 -4.21
N TRP A 97 -20.21 -1.63 -4.04
CA TRP A 97 -18.94 -2.32 -3.80
C TRP A 97 -17.95 -2.17 -4.96
N GLY A 98 -18.41 -2.29 -6.21
CA GLY A 98 -17.57 -2.12 -7.39
C GLY A 98 -16.93 -0.73 -7.46
N GLU A 99 -17.69 0.32 -7.16
CA GLU A 99 -17.17 1.68 -7.09
C GLU A 99 -16.15 1.84 -5.96
N VAL A 100 -16.48 1.38 -4.74
CA VAL A 100 -15.60 1.51 -3.57
C VAL A 100 -14.30 0.72 -3.76
N ARG A 101 -14.36 -0.50 -4.29
CA ARG A 101 -13.17 -1.32 -4.60
C ARG A 101 -12.25 -0.59 -5.58
N GLY A 102 -12.79 -0.06 -6.68
CA GLY A 102 -12.00 0.72 -7.63
C GLY A 102 -11.35 1.97 -7.01
N GLN A 103 -12.06 2.63 -6.09
CA GLN A 103 -11.51 3.77 -5.34
C GLN A 103 -10.42 3.34 -4.35
N MET A 104 -10.56 2.19 -3.68
CA MET A 104 -9.52 1.63 -2.81
C MET A 104 -8.25 1.28 -3.62
N ASP A 105 -8.38 0.73 -4.81
CA ASP A 105 -7.23 0.42 -5.67
C ASP A 105 -6.48 1.68 -6.11
N ALA A 106 -7.23 2.74 -6.45
CA ALA A 106 -6.67 3.98 -6.97
C ALA A 106 -6.11 4.92 -5.89
N ALA A 107 -6.86 5.12 -4.80
CA ALA A 107 -6.59 6.14 -3.77
C ALA A 107 -6.20 5.54 -2.41
N GLY A 108 -6.36 4.23 -2.25
CA GLY A 108 -6.21 3.45 -1.02
C GLY A 108 -7.42 3.50 -0.09
N PRO A 109 -7.40 2.67 0.97
CA PRO A 109 -8.56 2.38 1.81
C PRO A 109 -8.84 3.44 2.87
N LEU A 110 -8.81 4.72 2.51
CA LEU A 110 -9.20 5.79 3.43
C LEU A 110 -10.68 6.08 3.27
N LEU A 111 -11.46 5.86 4.33
CA LEU A 111 -12.93 5.92 4.28
C LEU A 111 -13.48 7.20 3.63
N ARG A 112 -12.89 8.36 3.94
CA ARG A 112 -13.28 9.66 3.36
C ARG A 112 -13.08 9.70 1.84
N ASP A 113 -12.03 9.05 1.37
CA ASP A 113 -11.63 9.07 -0.04
C ASP A 113 -12.41 8.00 -0.82
N ILE A 114 -12.67 6.81 -0.25
CA ILE A 114 -13.34 5.69 -0.95
C ILE A 114 -14.87 5.76 -0.98
N PHE A 115 -15.49 6.59 -0.14
CA PHE A 115 -16.93 6.84 -0.18
C PHE A 115 -17.28 8.22 -0.74
N GLY A 116 -16.27 9.01 -1.12
CA GLY A 116 -16.44 10.38 -1.59
C GLY A 116 -15.74 10.58 -2.92
N LYS A 117 -16.46 10.48 -4.05
CA LYS A 117 -15.87 10.58 -5.40
C LYS A 117 -14.96 11.80 -5.59
N ARG A 118 -15.38 12.98 -5.12
CA ARG A 118 -14.55 14.21 -5.19
C ARG A 118 -13.28 14.10 -4.35
N HIS A 119 -13.37 13.49 -3.17
CA HIS A 119 -12.22 13.27 -2.28
C HIS A 119 -11.26 12.23 -2.87
N CYS A 120 -11.79 11.14 -3.43
CA CYS A 120 -11.02 10.15 -4.19
C CYS A 120 -10.20 10.81 -5.30
N THR A 121 -10.86 11.57 -6.19
CA THR A 121 -10.19 12.22 -7.32
C THR A 121 -9.13 13.20 -6.84
N ALA A 122 -9.44 14.06 -5.87
CA ALA A 122 -8.48 15.01 -5.32
C ALA A 122 -7.27 14.30 -4.68
N ARG A 123 -7.49 13.16 -4.02
CA ARG A 123 -6.40 12.35 -3.47
C ARG A 123 -5.54 11.74 -4.56
N ILE A 124 -6.13 11.16 -5.60
CA ILE A 124 -5.39 10.58 -6.73
C ILE A 124 -4.49 11.65 -7.37
N GLU A 125 -5.02 12.85 -7.60
CA GLU A 125 -4.26 13.99 -8.11
C GLU A 125 -3.14 14.43 -7.16
N LYS A 126 -3.40 14.49 -5.84
CA LYS A 126 -2.38 14.76 -4.82
C LYS A 126 -1.27 13.71 -4.85
N CYS A 127 -1.62 12.43 -4.98
CA CYS A 127 -0.67 11.33 -5.04
C CYS A 127 0.18 11.37 -6.31
N HIS A 128 -0.43 11.65 -7.46
CA HIS A 128 0.26 11.79 -8.72
C HIS A 128 1.18 13.01 -8.74
N SER A 129 0.74 14.15 -8.24
CA SER A 129 1.58 15.36 -8.16
C SER A 129 2.77 15.16 -7.21
N VAL A 130 2.58 14.51 -6.06
CA VAL A 130 3.67 14.15 -5.15
C VAL A 130 4.67 13.19 -5.80
N GLY A 131 4.18 12.15 -6.49
CA GLY A 131 5.02 11.23 -7.23
C GLY A 131 5.82 11.90 -8.36
N ALA A 132 5.16 12.73 -9.17
CA ALA A 132 5.77 13.43 -10.31
C ALA A 132 6.76 14.52 -9.86
N GLY A 133 6.45 15.23 -8.77
CA GLY A 133 7.32 16.25 -8.17
C GLY A 133 8.46 15.67 -7.34
N THR A 134 8.60 14.34 -7.26
CA THR A 134 9.70 13.71 -6.55
C THR A 134 10.98 13.85 -7.37
N ASN A 135 11.98 14.50 -6.79
CA ASN A 135 13.34 14.59 -7.32
C ASN A 135 14.31 13.83 -6.40
N SER A 136 15.60 13.81 -6.74
CA SER A 136 16.60 13.08 -5.96
C SER A 136 16.66 13.54 -4.49
N SER A 137 16.50 14.83 -4.19
CA SER A 137 16.50 15.33 -2.80
C SER A 137 15.24 14.93 -2.03
N ARG A 138 14.06 14.96 -2.65
CA ARG A 138 12.79 14.56 -2.05
C ARG A 138 12.59 13.05 -1.98
N SER A 139 13.36 12.27 -2.73
CA SER A 139 13.32 10.80 -2.68
C SER A 139 13.53 10.27 -1.25
N ARG A 140 14.32 10.96 -0.43
CA ARG A 140 14.60 10.58 0.97
C ARG A 140 13.35 10.57 1.86
N CYS A 141 12.29 11.31 1.50
CA CYS A 141 11.03 11.28 2.23
C CYS A 141 10.39 9.88 2.23
N TYR A 142 10.69 9.04 1.25
CA TYR A 142 10.12 7.71 1.13
C TYR A 142 10.86 6.62 1.94
N PHE A 143 11.97 6.96 2.62
CA PHE A 143 12.64 6.03 3.53
C PHE A 143 11.77 5.60 4.72
N GLY A 144 10.67 6.30 5.00
CA GLY A 144 9.72 5.89 6.01
C GLY A 144 8.92 4.64 5.63
N PHE A 145 8.91 4.22 4.37
CA PHE A 145 8.27 2.95 3.98
C PHE A 145 8.86 1.75 4.73
N GLY A 146 7.96 0.90 5.21
CA GLY A 146 8.26 -0.29 5.98
C GLY A 146 8.96 -0.03 7.32
N ILE A 147 8.99 1.22 7.80
CA ILE A 147 9.43 1.52 9.17
C ILE A 147 8.28 1.29 10.14
N SER A 148 8.58 0.66 11.26
CA SER A 148 7.60 0.44 12.33
C SER A 148 7.45 1.64 13.29
N LYS A 149 7.27 2.84 12.72
CA LYS A 149 7.11 4.11 13.44
C LYS A 149 6.23 5.05 12.63
N THR A 150 5.42 5.84 13.31
CA THR A 150 4.72 6.99 12.72
C THR A 150 5.72 7.96 12.09
N TRP A 151 5.34 8.59 10.97
CA TRP A 151 6.13 9.67 10.37
C TRP A 151 5.74 11.03 10.95
N ASP A 152 6.73 11.91 11.13
CA ASP A 152 6.57 13.32 11.48
C ASP A 152 6.70 14.18 10.23
N ASP A 153 5.73 15.07 10.00
CA ASP A 153 5.77 16.13 8.98
C ASP A 153 6.27 15.66 7.61
N ASN A 154 5.79 14.50 7.15
CA ASN A 154 6.17 13.90 5.88
C ASN A 154 4.99 13.86 4.91
N THR A 155 4.75 14.99 4.25
CA THR A 155 3.65 15.15 3.29
C THR A 155 3.69 14.13 2.14
N ALA A 156 4.89 13.63 1.79
CA ALA A 156 5.00 12.60 0.76
C ALA A 156 4.36 11.29 1.24
N LEU A 157 4.79 10.77 2.40
CA LEU A 157 4.24 9.55 2.98
C LEU A 157 2.76 9.68 3.33
N GLU A 158 2.32 10.84 3.82
CA GLU A 158 0.90 11.10 4.10
C GLU A 158 0.00 10.88 2.87
N CYS A 159 0.53 11.17 1.67
CA CYS A 159 -0.19 10.93 0.43
C CYS A 159 -0.14 9.46 0.02
N VAL A 160 1.01 8.82 0.17
CA VAL A 160 1.31 7.57 -0.54
C VAL A 160 1.37 6.32 0.33
N ALA A 161 1.31 6.50 1.65
CA ALA A 161 1.41 5.44 2.63
C ALA A 161 0.20 5.46 3.55
N LYS A 162 -0.08 4.29 4.12
CA LYS A 162 -1.01 4.09 5.22
C LYS A 162 -0.26 3.45 6.39
N ILE A 163 -0.74 3.71 7.60
CA ILE A 163 -0.24 3.05 8.80
C ILE A 163 -1.16 1.85 9.05
N VAL A 164 -0.60 0.65 8.99
CA VAL A 164 -1.30 -0.60 9.35
C VAL A 164 -0.70 -1.16 10.63
N ARG A 165 -1.47 -1.96 11.36
CA ARG A 165 -0.94 -2.69 12.52
C ARG A 165 -0.45 -4.06 12.10
N VAL A 166 0.79 -4.38 12.47
CA VAL A 166 1.38 -5.70 12.22
C VAL A 166 1.68 -6.37 13.54
N ARG A 167 1.25 -7.62 13.67
CA ARG A 167 1.52 -8.47 14.83
C ARG A 167 2.95 -9.00 14.75
N GLY A 168 3.77 -8.67 15.74
CA GLY A 168 5.12 -9.18 15.88
C GLY A 168 5.18 -10.54 16.59
N GLU A 169 6.39 -11.10 16.66
CA GLU A 169 6.70 -12.46 17.17
C GLU A 169 6.27 -12.71 18.64
N ARG A 170 5.96 -11.66 19.42
CA ARG A 170 5.55 -11.76 20.83
C ARG A 170 4.12 -11.29 21.08
N ASN A 171 3.24 -11.34 20.08
CA ASN A 171 1.88 -10.80 20.16
C ASN A 171 1.82 -9.29 20.44
N GLY A 172 2.95 -8.58 20.27
CA GLY A 172 2.98 -7.13 20.29
C GLY A 172 2.53 -6.60 18.94
N GLU A 173 1.65 -5.60 18.95
CA GLU A 173 1.29 -4.86 17.73
C GLU A 173 2.27 -3.70 17.54
N SER A 174 2.70 -3.50 16.30
CA SER A 174 3.52 -2.35 15.91
C SER A 174 2.89 -1.66 14.70
N PRO A 175 2.96 -0.32 14.62
CA PRO A 175 2.59 0.37 13.39
C PRO A 175 3.55 -0.06 12.29
N PHE A 176 3.11 -0.08 11.05
CA PHE A 176 3.92 -0.35 9.87
C PHE A 176 3.47 0.55 8.73
N ASN A 177 4.44 1.22 8.11
CA ASN A 177 4.19 2.17 7.04
C ASN A 177 4.09 1.42 5.71
N ALA A 178 2.88 0.98 5.37
CA ALA A 178 2.59 0.27 4.13
C ALA A 178 2.27 1.25 2.98
N PRO A 179 2.51 0.86 1.72
CA PRO A 179 1.91 1.55 0.58
C PRO A 179 0.39 1.62 0.71
N ILE A 180 -0.17 2.76 0.32
CA ILE A 180 -1.61 3.02 0.43
C ILE A 180 -2.45 2.03 -0.40
N SER A 181 -1.98 1.73 -1.61
CA SER A 181 -2.46 0.65 -2.47
C SER A 181 -1.27 0.02 -3.19
N ALA A 182 -1.45 -1.18 -3.72
CA ALA A 182 -0.37 -1.85 -4.44
C ALA A 182 -0.04 -1.16 -5.77
N HIS A 183 -1.05 -0.60 -6.46
CA HIS A 183 -0.86 0.17 -7.70
C HIS A 183 0.01 1.41 -7.45
N LEU A 184 -0.37 2.25 -6.46
CA LEU A 184 0.37 3.47 -6.17
C LEU A 184 1.76 3.16 -5.59
N GLY A 185 1.84 2.17 -4.71
CA GLY A 185 3.11 1.68 -4.17
C GLY A 185 4.06 1.28 -5.29
N SER A 186 3.58 0.52 -6.28
CA SER A 186 4.39 0.11 -7.42
C SER A 186 4.87 1.29 -8.24
N LYS A 187 3.97 2.24 -8.57
CA LYS A 187 4.31 3.46 -9.32
C LYS A 187 5.42 4.26 -8.61
N ILE A 188 5.34 4.38 -7.29
CA ILE A 188 6.33 5.12 -6.50
C ILE A 188 7.66 4.40 -6.45
N LEU A 189 7.69 3.09 -6.18
CA LEU A 189 8.94 2.34 -6.17
C LEU A 189 9.65 2.40 -7.53
N CYS A 190 8.91 2.38 -8.64
CA CYS A 190 9.46 2.63 -9.98
C CYS A 190 10.07 4.03 -10.12
N SER A 191 9.37 5.08 -9.65
CA SER A 191 9.93 6.44 -9.64
C SER A 191 11.18 6.55 -8.76
N LEU A 192 11.17 5.92 -7.58
CA LEU A 192 12.32 5.92 -6.66
C LEU A 192 13.52 5.19 -7.26
N ALA A 193 13.29 4.15 -8.05
CA ALA A 193 14.38 3.47 -8.74
C ALA A 193 15.15 4.41 -9.67
N LYS A 194 14.45 5.29 -10.39
CA LYS A 194 15.08 6.31 -11.26
C LYS A 194 15.87 7.36 -10.48
N LEU A 195 15.59 7.55 -9.19
CA LEU A 195 16.06 8.70 -8.40
C LEU A 195 17.05 8.36 -7.27
N MET A 196 17.03 7.12 -6.80
CA MET A 196 17.81 6.63 -5.66
C MET A 196 18.99 5.77 -6.10
N ARG A 197 20.00 5.68 -5.24
CA ARG A 197 21.06 4.66 -5.39
C ARG A 197 20.45 3.27 -5.20
N PRO A 198 20.94 2.23 -5.90
CA PRO A 198 20.40 0.88 -5.79
C PRO A 198 20.28 0.37 -4.34
N ASN A 199 21.30 0.60 -3.50
CA ASN A 199 21.28 0.17 -2.10
C ASN A 199 20.17 0.83 -1.27
N ASP A 200 19.86 2.09 -1.55
CA ASP A 200 18.82 2.86 -0.85
C ASP A 200 17.42 2.32 -1.22
N LEU A 201 17.19 2.04 -2.51
CA LEU A 201 15.95 1.42 -2.99
C LEU A 201 15.77 0.01 -2.43
N ILE A 202 16.83 -0.80 -2.48
CA ILE A 202 16.86 -2.18 -1.98
C ILE A 202 16.44 -2.22 -0.50
N LEU A 203 16.87 -1.25 0.30
CA LEU A 203 16.49 -1.17 1.71
C LEU A 203 14.98 -0.99 1.90
N ILE A 204 14.34 -0.15 1.08
CA ILE A 204 12.89 0.06 1.10
C ILE A 204 12.17 -1.22 0.67
N VAL A 205 12.58 -1.82 -0.46
CA VAL A 205 12.01 -3.07 -0.98
C VAL A 205 12.10 -4.18 0.06
N TRP A 206 13.25 -4.32 0.72
CA TRP A 206 13.46 -5.34 1.75
C TRP A 206 12.53 -5.18 2.95
N ARG A 207 12.29 -3.94 3.42
CA ARG A 207 11.35 -3.69 4.52
C ARG A 207 9.90 -3.97 4.14
N LEU A 208 9.56 -3.81 2.86
CA LEU A 208 8.23 -4.07 2.34
C LEU A 208 8.02 -5.54 1.96
N LYS A 209 9.04 -6.42 2.02
CA LYS A 209 9.03 -7.77 1.45
C LYS A 209 7.75 -8.57 1.73
N ASP A 210 7.23 -8.54 2.96
CA ASP A 210 6.06 -9.35 3.35
C ASP A 210 4.76 -8.75 2.78
N TYR A 211 4.75 -7.45 2.50
CA TYR A 211 3.67 -6.73 1.83
C TYR A 211 3.79 -6.79 0.30
N LEU A 212 5.00 -6.99 -0.23
CA LEU A 212 5.29 -7.12 -1.67
C LEU A 212 4.89 -8.50 -2.23
N ILE A 213 4.68 -9.50 -1.38
CA ILE A 213 4.39 -10.89 -1.80
C ILE A 213 2.91 -11.10 -2.18
N SER A 214 1.99 -10.18 -1.84
CA SER A 214 0.59 -10.28 -2.30
C SER A 214 0.42 -9.71 -3.71
N GLU A 215 0.02 -10.58 -4.66
CA GLU A 215 -0.45 -10.46 -6.06
C GLU A 215 -0.16 -9.21 -6.93
N ASN A 216 -0.08 -8.00 -6.40
CA ASN A 216 -0.01 -6.76 -7.17
C ASN A 216 1.40 -6.16 -7.29
N PHE A 217 2.44 -6.78 -6.72
CA PHE A 217 3.79 -6.21 -6.65
C PHE A 217 4.86 -6.87 -7.54
N GLY A 218 4.44 -7.66 -8.53
CA GLY A 218 5.34 -8.24 -9.54
C GLY A 218 6.30 -7.21 -10.14
N LYS A 219 5.82 -6.01 -10.46
CA LYS A 219 6.63 -4.95 -11.12
C LYS A 219 7.81 -4.45 -10.28
N CYS A 220 7.71 -4.34 -8.95
CA CYS A 220 8.82 -3.82 -8.13
C CYS A 220 9.64 -4.91 -7.46
N SER A 221 9.15 -6.15 -7.43
CA SER A 221 9.97 -7.32 -7.08
C SER A 221 11.18 -7.45 -8.00
N VAL A 222 11.07 -6.97 -9.25
CA VAL A 222 12.16 -6.89 -10.23
C VAL A 222 13.37 -6.14 -9.66
N PHE A 223 13.18 -5.06 -8.88
CA PHE A 223 14.31 -4.34 -8.29
C PHE A 223 15.10 -5.14 -7.25
N ALA A 224 14.52 -6.19 -6.65
CA ALA A 224 15.24 -7.06 -5.74
C ALA A 224 16.41 -7.78 -6.45
N PHE A 225 16.35 -7.96 -7.77
CA PHE A 225 17.43 -8.55 -8.56
C PHE A 225 18.67 -7.64 -8.68
N LEU A 226 18.58 -6.35 -8.33
CA LEU A 226 19.75 -5.48 -8.17
C LEU A 226 20.56 -5.82 -6.90
N ASN A 227 19.95 -6.51 -5.92
CA ASN A 227 20.63 -6.93 -4.70
C ASN A 227 21.37 -8.25 -4.92
N GLY A 228 22.71 -8.22 -4.82
CA GLY A 228 23.54 -9.41 -5.00
C GLY A 228 23.28 -10.54 -4.01
N VAL A 229 22.92 -10.23 -2.76
CA VAL A 229 22.60 -11.23 -1.72
C VAL A 229 21.27 -11.91 -2.02
N PHE A 230 20.24 -11.13 -2.37
CA PHE A 230 18.94 -11.64 -2.79
C PHE A 230 19.08 -12.54 -4.03
N LEU A 231 19.75 -12.04 -5.06
CA LEU A 231 20.01 -12.77 -6.30
C LEU A 231 20.73 -14.09 -6.02
N ALA A 232 21.79 -14.08 -5.20
CA ALA A 232 22.52 -15.28 -4.82
C ALA A 232 21.63 -16.31 -4.10
N ALA A 233 20.71 -15.86 -3.25
CA ALA A 233 19.80 -16.71 -2.50
C ALA A 233 18.72 -17.36 -3.38
N ILE A 234 18.21 -16.66 -4.39
CA ILE A 234 17.16 -17.17 -5.28
C ILE A 234 17.70 -17.85 -6.54
N ARG A 235 18.95 -17.59 -6.95
CA ARG A 235 19.56 -18.10 -8.20
C ARG A 235 19.38 -19.60 -8.39
N ARG A 236 19.59 -20.39 -7.33
CA ARG A 236 19.46 -21.86 -7.38
C ARG A 236 18.02 -22.37 -7.37
N LYS A 237 17.05 -21.49 -7.13
CA LYS A 237 15.62 -21.79 -7.04
C LYS A 237 14.85 -21.41 -8.31
N LEU A 238 15.40 -20.51 -9.12
CA LEU A 238 14.79 -20.11 -10.39
C LEU A 238 14.98 -21.23 -11.42
N LYS A 239 13.87 -21.65 -12.04
CA LYS A 239 13.85 -22.56 -13.18
C LYS A 239 13.34 -21.80 -14.38
N GLU A 240 13.93 -22.03 -15.55
CA GLU A 240 13.37 -21.54 -16.81
C GLU A 240 11.96 -22.13 -16.98
N LEU A 241 11.00 -21.28 -17.34
CA LEU A 241 9.66 -21.75 -17.68
C LEU A 241 9.74 -22.54 -18.98
N ARG A 242 9.10 -23.71 -19.02
CA ARG A 242 9.17 -24.58 -20.20
C ARG A 242 8.46 -23.88 -21.36
N PRO A 243 9.15 -23.64 -22.49
CA PRO A 243 8.49 -23.11 -23.67
C PRO A 243 7.40 -24.09 -24.16
N PRO A 244 6.32 -23.62 -24.80
CA PRO A 244 5.27 -24.48 -25.36
C PRO A 244 5.79 -25.51 -26.38
N THR A 245 6.94 -25.25 -27.01
CA THR A 245 7.54 -26.09 -28.06
C THR A 245 8.71 -26.91 -27.51
N ARG A 246 8.94 -28.12 -28.06
CA ARG A 246 9.96 -29.14 -27.68
C ARG A 246 11.44 -28.68 -27.72
N ARG A 247 11.80 -27.52 -27.18
CA ARG A 247 13.20 -27.15 -26.93
C ARG A 247 13.66 -27.80 -25.64
N LEU A 248 14.92 -28.27 -25.64
CA LEU A 248 15.58 -28.72 -24.41
C LEU A 248 15.60 -27.56 -23.39
N PRO A 249 15.34 -27.83 -22.10
CA PRO A 249 15.49 -26.82 -21.06
C PRO A 249 16.94 -26.31 -21.05
N HIS A 250 17.14 -24.99 -21.05
CA HIS A 250 18.46 -24.41 -20.89
C HIS A 250 18.66 -24.06 -19.40
N ARG A 251 19.91 -23.92 -18.99
CA ARG A 251 20.21 -23.31 -17.68
C ARG A 251 19.78 -21.84 -17.78
N CYS A 252 19.13 -21.32 -16.74
CA CYS A 252 18.66 -19.93 -16.79
C CYS A 252 19.86 -18.98 -16.98
N ALA A 253 19.65 -17.85 -17.65
CA ALA A 253 20.73 -16.89 -17.93
C ALA A 253 21.47 -16.45 -16.65
N LEU A 254 20.77 -16.38 -15.52
CA LEU A 254 21.36 -16.11 -14.20
C LEU A 254 22.31 -17.21 -13.68
N GLU A 255 22.09 -18.46 -14.08
CA GLU A 255 22.97 -19.58 -13.76
C GLU A 255 24.20 -19.59 -14.68
N VAL A 256 24.02 -19.27 -15.96
CA VAL A 256 25.07 -19.25 -16.99
C VAL A 256 26.01 -18.04 -16.83
N TYR A 257 25.46 -16.83 -16.64
CA TYR A 257 26.22 -15.57 -16.57
C TYR A 257 26.48 -15.11 -15.13
N SER A 258 26.73 -16.07 -14.23
CA SER A 258 26.69 -15.90 -12.77
C SER A 258 27.56 -14.80 -12.12
N GLN A 259 28.51 -14.20 -12.86
CA GLN A 259 29.32 -13.09 -12.37
C GLN A 259 28.75 -11.71 -12.74
N GLU A 260 27.89 -11.64 -13.75
CA GLU A 260 27.32 -10.41 -14.30
C GLU A 260 25.89 -10.23 -13.78
N ARG A 261 25.76 -9.84 -12.51
CA ARG A 261 24.46 -9.43 -11.96
C ARG A 261 24.06 -8.08 -12.54
N PRO A 262 22.76 -7.79 -12.67
CA PRO A 262 22.33 -6.44 -12.98
C PRO A 262 22.78 -5.48 -11.88
N THR A 263 23.51 -4.45 -12.27
CA THR A 263 23.93 -3.37 -11.36
C THR A 263 23.19 -2.06 -11.61
N ARG A 264 22.55 -1.96 -12.78
CA ARG A 264 21.68 -0.86 -13.19
C ARG A 264 20.39 -1.41 -13.80
N HIS A 265 19.40 -0.54 -13.92
CA HIS A 265 18.11 -0.85 -14.54
C HIS A 265 17.83 0.16 -15.66
N TYR A 266 16.99 -0.23 -16.61
CA TYR A 266 16.54 0.60 -17.72
C TYR A 266 15.02 0.45 -17.90
N PHE A 267 14.32 1.57 -18.00
CA PHE A 267 12.87 1.55 -18.23
C PHE A 267 12.59 1.49 -19.73
N LEU A 268 11.97 0.39 -20.17
CA LEU A 268 11.52 0.22 -21.53
C LEU A 268 10.32 1.14 -21.80
N PRO A 269 10.34 1.95 -22.88
CA PRO A 269 9.17 2.70 -23.30
C PRO A 269 8.02 1.77 -23.72
N PRO A 270 6.76 2.23 -23.64
CA PRO A 270 5.61 1.46 -24.11
C PRO A 270 5.78 1.06 -25.59
N LEU A 271 5.49 -0.20 -25.93
CA LEU A 271 5.66 -0.78 -27.27
C LEU A 271 4.96 0.02 -28.38
N GLU A 272 3.88 0.75 -28.06
CA GLU A 272 3.17 1.66 -28.97
C GLU A 272 4.06 2.80 -29.53
N HIS A 273 5.19 3.08 -28.88
CA HIS A 273 6.11 4.18 -29.22
C HIS A 273 7.48 3.69 -29.73
N VAL A 274 7.66 2.38 -29.93
CA VAL A 274 8.95 1.79 -30.32
C VAL A 274 8.88 1.27 -31.75
N SER A 275 9.41 2.05 -32.70
CA SER A 275 9.52 1.64 -34.11
C SER A 275 10.85 0.93 -34.44
N GLU A 276 11.84 1.01 -33.54
CA GLU A 276 13.20 0.50 -33.75
C GLU A 276 13.56 -0.61 -32.75
N ARG A 277 14.44 -1.53 -33.14
CA ARG A 277 14.96 -2.57 -32.24
C ARG A 277 15.75 -1.92 -31.10
N ILE A 278 15.45 -2.30 -29.87
CA ILE A 278 16.20 -1.87 -28.69
C ILE A 278 17.40 -2.81 -28.54
N ASP A 279 18.61 -2.24 -28.59
CA ASP A 279 19.82 -2.98 -28.25
C ASP A 279 19.84 -3.29 -26.75
N VAL A 280 19.86 -4.59 -26.43
CA VAL A 280 19.87 -5.09 -25.06
C VAL A 280 21.31 -5.24 -24.59
N GLU A 281 21.63 -4.60 -23.46
CA GLU A 281 22.94 -4.64 -22.82
C GLU A 281 22.96 -5.67 -21.68
N ARG A 282 24.09 -6.36 -21.54
CA ARG A 282 24.31 -7.29 -20.44
C ARG A 282 24.50 -6.55 -19.11
N GLY A 283 24.02 -7.15 -18.02
CA GLY A 283 24.10 -6.55 -16.68
C GLY A 283 23.15 -5.36 -16.46
N VAL A 284 22.14 -5.19 -17.33
CA VAL A 284 21.07 -4.20 -17.19
C VAL A 284 19.74 -4.90 -16.99
N LEU A 285 18.99 -4.44 -15.99
CA LEU A 285 17.66 -4.93 -15.69
C LEU A 285 16.61 -4.11 -16.44
N TYR A 286 15.96 -4.70 -17.42
CA TYR A 286 14.94 -4.03 -18.23
C TYR A 286 13.55 -4.13 -17.57
N ILE A 287 12.87 -2.99 -17.45
CA ILE A 287 11.60 -2.85 -16.73
C ILE A 287 10.60 -2.13 -17.62
N THR A 288 9.43 -2.70 -17.84
CA THR A 288 8.38 -2.06 -18.65
C THR A 288 7.28 -1.46 -17.78
N GLU A 289 6.64 -0.40 -18.29
CA GLU A 289 5.46 0.21 -17.66
C GLU A 289 4.16 -0.56 -17.99
N VAL A 290 4.17 -1.43 -19.00
CA VAL A 290 3.02 -2.23 -19.47
C VAL A 290 2.48 -3.16 -18.35
N GLU A 291 1.16 -3.21 -18.18
CA GLU A 291 0.49 -4.14 -17.26
C GLU A 291 0.57 -5.59 -17.75
N GLY A 292 0.83 -6.52 -16.83
CA GLY A 292 0.91 -7.95 -17.14
C GLY A 292 2.21 -8.43 -17.79
N PHE A 293 3.26 -7.60 -17.87
CA PHE A 293 4.55 -8.07 -18.40
C PHE A 293 5.15 -9.15 -17.48
N PRO A 294 5.39 -10.37 -17.99
CA PRO A 294 5.99 -11.43 -17.20
C PRO A 294 7.39 -11.02 -16.76
N LEU A 295 7.77 -11.33 -15.51
CA LEU A 295 9.16 -11.23 -15.02
C LEU A 295 10.16 -12.10 -15.81
N GLU A 296 9.68 -12.86 -16.79
CA GLU A 296 10.38 -13.94 -17.49
C GLU A 296 11.57 -13.45 -18.33
N ASP A 297 11.61 -12.17 -18.71
CA ASP A 297 12.56 -11.67 -19.71
C ASP A 297 13.63 -10.71 -19.16
N ALA A 298 13.72 -10.57 -17.83
CA ALA A 298 14.65 -9.67 -17.15
C ALA A 298 16.14 -10.03 -17.35
N PHE A 299 16.43 -11.20 -17.92
CA PHE A 299 17.77 -11.74 -18.11
C PHE A 299 17.92 -12.33 -19.52
N SER A 300 17.69 -11.53 -20.55
CA SER A 300 17.96 -11.93 -21.93
C SER A 300 19.47 -11.91 -22.21
N SER A 301 19.92 -12.92 -22.96
CA SER A 301 21.33 -13.22 -23.31
C SER A 301 21.70 -12.78 -24.71
#